data_AF-A0A957V5T8-F1
#
_entry.id   AF-A0A957V5T8-F1
#
_cell.length_a   1.000
_cell.length_b   1.000
_cell.length_c   1.000
_cell.angle_alpha   90.00
_cell.angle_beta   90.00
_cell.angle_gamma   90.00
#
_symmetry.space_group_name_H-M   'P 1'
#
loop_
_entity.id
_entity.type
_entity.pdbx_description
1 polymer ?
#
loop_
_entity_poly.entity_id
_entity_poly.type
_entity_poly.pdbx_seq_one_letter_code
_entity_poly.pdbx_strand_id
1 'polypeptide(L)'
;CPGTSTWNSLVGRTANAVENLRNAARSGLKHGAVGYLITDWGDNGHWQPLPSSYVGLAAGAGYAWAFDANRDLNLADVVGQHAFKDATGIMGRIAVDLGDIYRLAGFHFHNASVLFRILQADPDDLIKWMQNNEVPEPAPRLRAVLDAIDGIMGNLANVEMQRPDAELIKREFTWGANMLRHACWRAMWVLGKERGTENDTLRQWLQKDADKLLPEYEAIWHARSRAGGFRPSMARLERMRQPYLAGDAERQR
;
A
#
# COMPACT_ATOMS: atom_id res chain seq x y z
N CYS A 1 -5.84 21.08 1.85
CA CYS A 1 -4.81 20.58 0.92
C CYS A 1 -5.11 19.12 0.61
N PRO A 2 -5.35 18.76 -0.65
CA PRO A 2 -5.55 17.37 -1.07
C PRO A 2 -4.23 16.59 -1.06
N GLY A 3 -4.30 15.27 -1.13
CA GLY A 3 -3.09 14.45 -1.03
C GLY A 3 -3.09 13.14 -1.80
N THR A 4 -1.89 12.59 -1.91
CA THR A 4 -1.53 11.36 -2.65
C THR A 4 -2.24 10.10 -2.15
N SER A 5 -2.76 10.13 -0.92
CA SER A 5 -3.44 9.02 -0.25
C SER A 5 -2.61 7.73 -0.09
N THR A 6 -1.29 7.83 -0.21
CA THR A 6 -0.36 6.69 -0.04
C THR A 6 -0.02 6.39 1.42
N TRP A 7 -0.15 7.37 2.31
CA TRP A 7 -0.07 7.11 3.75
C TRP A 7 -1.14 6.12 4.20
N ASN A 8 -0.81 5.33 5.22
CA ASN A 8 -1.66 4.26 5.75
C ASN A 8 -2.16 3.25 4.69
N SER A 9 -1.37 2.97 3.64
CA SER A 9 -1.82 2.06 2.57
C SER A 9 -0.80 1.07 2.02
N LEU A 10 0.50 1.35 2.15
CA LEU A 10 1.65 0.74 1.46
C LEU A 10 1.83 1.21 0.02
N VAL A 11 0.87 0.92 -0.86
CA VAL A 11 1.04 1.07 -2.33
C VAL A 11 0.08 2.09 -2.95
N GLY A 12 -0.72 2.77 -2.13
CA GLY A 12 -1.67 3.77 -2.58
C GLY A 12 -3.12 3.47 -2.24
N ARG A 13 -3.95 4.47 -2.55
CA ARG A 13 -5.41 4.40 -2.65
C ARG A 13 -5.81 5.24 -3.85
N THR A 14 -5.54 4.74 -5.05
CA THR A 14 -5.52 5.54 -6.30
C THR A 14 -6.85 6.27 -6.54
N ALA A 15 -7.98 5.57 -6.48
CA ALA A 15 -9.29 6.19 -6.66
C ALA A 15 -9.55 7.30 -5.62
N ASN A 16 -9.19 7.05 -4.35
CA ASN A 16 -9.30 8.04 -3.28
C ASN A 16 -8.40 9.25 -3.54
N ALA A 17 -7.16 9.03 -3.98
CA ALA A 17 -6.19 10.07 -4.33
C ALA A 17 -6.77 10.98 -5.42
N VAL A 18 -7.18 10.38 -6.53
CA VAL A 18 -7.72 11.07 -7.71
C VAL A 18 -8.96 11.87 -7.36
N GLU A 19 -9.92 11.28 -6.65
CA GLU A 19 -11.17 11.96 -6.30
C GLU A 19 -10.92 13.15 -5.37
N ASN A 20 -10.11 12.99 -4.31
CA ASN A 20 -9.87 14.09 -3.38
C ASN A 20 -9.10 15.24 -4.05
N LEU A 21 -8.11 14.94 -4.90
CA LEU A 21 -7.37 15.92 -5.69
C LEU A 21 -8.32 16.65 -6.67
N ARG A 22 -9.10 15.91 -7.45
CA ARG A 22 -10.05 16.50 -8.41
C ARG A 22 -11.04 17.42 -7.71
N ASN A 23 -11.60 16.99 -6.59
CA ASN A 23 -12.56 17.78 -5.80
C ASN A 23 -11.94 19.07 -5.24
N ALA A 24 -10.71 18.99 -4.74
CA ALA A 24 -10.00 20.16 -4.23
C ALA A 24 -9.67 21.16 -5.36
N ALA A 25 -9.21 20.70 -6.52
CA ALA A 25 -8.90 21.57 -7.65
C ALA A 25 -10.15 22.30 -8.17
N ARG A 26 -11.25 21.57 -8.37
CA ARG A 26 -12.55 22.14 -8.75
C ARG A 26 -13.03 23.19 -7.76
N SER A 27 -12.91 22.91 -6.46
CA SER A 27 -13.32 23.83 -5.40
C SER A 27 -12.42 25.06 -5.36
N GLY A 28 -11.11 24.88 -5.52
CA GLY A 28 -10.14 25.97 -5.61
C GLY A 28 -10.48 26.95 -6.73
N LEU A 29 -10.73 26.44 -7.94
CA LEU A 29 -11.15 27.26 -9.09
C LEU A 29 -12.45 28.02 -8.81
N LYS A 30 -13.48 27.32 -8.28
CA LYS A 30 -14.77 27.93 -7.96
C LYS A 30 -14.65 29.10 -6.96
N HIS A 31 -13.71 29.01 -6.03
CA HIS A 31 -13.57 29.95 -4.91
C HIS A 31 -12.38 30.91 -5.06
N GLY A 32 -11.73 30.96 -6.23
CA GLY A 32 -10.65 31.90 -6.51
C GLY A 32 -9.32 31.58 -5.81
N ALA A 33 -9.02 30.30 -5.57
CA ALA A 33 -7.73 29.89 -5.04
C ALA A 33 -6.60 30.24 -6.02
N VAL A 34 -5.50 30.80 -5.50
CA VAL A 34 -4.32 31.19 -6.30
C VAL A 34 -3.19 30.15 -6.27
N GLY A 35 -3.41 29.03 -5.61
CA GLY A 35 -2.40 27.98 -5.45
C GLY A 35 -3.01 26.64 -5.07
N TYR A 36 -2.22 25.58 -5.29
CA TYR A 36 -2.63 24.20 -5.07
C TYR A 36 -1.50 23.40 -4.43
N LEU A 37 -1.66 23.06 -3.15
CA LEU A 37 -0.67 22.30 -2.38
C LEU A 37 -1.08 20.83 -2.29
N ILE A 38 -0.30 19.96 -2.92
CA ILE A 38 -0.45 18.51 -2.84
C ILE A 38 0.37 18.01 -1.65
N THR A 39 -0.26 17.25 -0.76
CA THR A 39 0.41 16.71 0.42
C THR A 39 0.67 15.21 0.28
N ASP A 40 1.89 14.79 0.61
CA ASP A 40 2.28 13.39 0.74
C ASP A 40 2.72 13.13 2.19
N TRP A 41 1.85 12.50 2.98
CA TRP A 41 2.05 12.31 4.43
C TRP A 41 2.78 11.00 4.73
N GLY A 42 3.32 10.89 5.95
CA GLY A 42 4.10 9.73 6.43
C GLY A 42 3.52 9.05 7.66
N ASP A 43 2.20 8.95 7.74
CA ASP A 43 1.50 8.46 8.94
C ASP A 43 1.92 7.04 9.34
N ASN A 44 1.88 6.78 10.66
CA ASN A 44 2.01 5.45 11.24
C ASN A 44 3.25 4.67 10.76
N GLY A 45 4.37 5.36 10.62
CA GLY A 45 5.66 4.77 10.30
C GLY A 45 6.13 5.02 8.87
N HIS A 46 5.31 5.60 7.98
CA HIS A 46 5.73 5.90 6.59
C HIS A 46 6.29 4.68 5.84
N TRP A 47 5.51 3.60 5.80
CA TRP A 47 5.95 2.38 5.12
C TRP A 47 5.79 2.41 3.60
N GLN A 48 5.07 3.40 3.06
CA GLN A 48 4.83 3.48 1.63
C GLN A 48 6.12 3.82 0.86
N PRO A 49 6.43 3.11 -0.24
CA PRO A 49 7.51 3.53 -1.13
C PRO A 49 7.17 4.84 -1.83
N LEU A 50 8.14 5.74 -1.94
CA LEU A 50 7.98 7.04 -2.62
C LEU A 50 7.36 6.93 -4.02
N PRO A 51 7.73 5.96 -4.88
CA PRO A 51 7.16 5.87 -6.22
C PRO A 51 5.65 5.60 -6.24
N SER A 52 5.07 5.05 -5.17
CA SER A 52 3.61 4.89 -5.05
C SER A 52 2.90 6.26 -5.03
N SER A 53 3.58 7.30 -4.52
CA SER A 53 3.04 8.66 -4.46
C SER A 53 3.02 9.35 -5.82
N TYR A 54 3.77 8.86 -6.81
CA TYR A 54 3.82 9.47 -8.14
C TYR A 54 2.46 9.51 -8.83
N VAL A 55 1.59 8.53 -8.57
CA VAL A 55 0.22 8.50 -9.11
C VAL A 55 -0.58 9.72 -8.66
N GLY A 56 -0.62 9.98 -7.35
CA GLY A 56 -1.31 11.14 -6.79
C GLY A 56 -0.63 12.47 -7.14
N LEU A 57 0.70 12.51 -7.16
CA LEU A 57 1.46 13.70 -7.57
C LEU A 57 1.20 14.06 -9.03
N ALA A 58 1.17 13.09 -9.94
CA ALA A 58 0.90 13.31 -11.36
C ALA A 58 -0.54 13.82 -11.60
N ALA A 59 -1.53 13.19 -10.96
CA ALA A 59 -2.92 13.65 -11.03
C ALA A 59 -3.06 15.08 -10.51
N GLY A 60 -2.48 15.37 -9.34
CA GLY A 60 -2.50 16.70 -8.74
C GLY A 60 -1.79 17.75 -9.60
N ALA A 61 -0.66 17.42 -10.20
CA ALA A 61 0.06 18.31 -11.10
C ALA A 61 -0.77 18.65 -12.35
N GLY A 62 -1.41 17.66 -12.97
CA GLY A 62 -2.31 17.88 -14.10
C GLY A 62 -3.48 18.80 -13.74
N TYR A 63 -4.11 18.58 -12.58
CA TYR A 63 -5.23 19.40 -12.12
C TYR A 63 -4.83 20.83 -11.77
N ALA A 64 -3.64 21.01 -11.17
CA ALA A 64 -3.09 22.32 -10.85
C ALA A 64 -2.75 23.13 -12.11
N TRP A 65 -2.28 22.46 -13.16
CA TRP A 65 -1.88 23.10 -14.41
C TRP A 65 -3.07 23.53 -15.27
N ALA A 66 -3.99 22.61 -15.56
CA ALA A 66 -5.16 22.90 -16.38
C ALA A 66 -6.29 21.89 -16.08
N PHE A 67 -7.10 22.20 -15.07
CA PHE A 67 -8.14 21.30 -14.55
C PHE A 67 -9.07 20.73 -15.65
N ASP A 68 -9.69 21.58 -16.48
CA ASP A 68 -10.68 21.13 -17.46
C ASP A 68 -10.10 20.18 -18.51
N ALA A 69 -8.86 20.42 -18.94
CA ALA A 69 -8.17 19.57 -19.90
C ALA A 69 -7.68 18.25 -19.27
N ASN A 70 -7.46 18.22 -17.96
CA ASN A 70 -6.80 17.11 -17.28
C ASN A 70 -7.72 16.30 -16.34
N ARG A 71 -8.97 16.71 -16.09
CA ARG A 71 -9.84 16.05 -15.10
C ARG A 71 -10.11 14.57 -15.41
N ASP A 72 -9.98 14.17 -16.68
CA ASP A 72 -10.24 12.83 -17.21
C ASP A 72 -8.98 12.15 -17.79
N LEU A 73 -7.78 12.53 -17.31
CA LEU A 73 -6.51 11.91 -17.72
C LEU A 73 -6.51 10.38 -17.62
N ASN A 74 -5.91 9.71 -18.60
CA ASN A 74 -5.46 8.33 -18.43
C ASN A 74 -4.23 8.32 -17.51
N LEU A 75 -4.46 8.16 -16.22
CA LEU A 75 -3.43 8.32 -15.21
C LEU A 75 -2.29 7.30 -15.35
N ALA A 76 -2.59 6.07 -15.78
CA ALA A 76 -1.59 5.04 -15.98
C ALA A 76 -0.60 5.44 -17.09
N ASP A 77 -1.10 5.98 -18.21
CA ASP A 77 -0.24 6.45 -19.30
C ASP A 77 0.59 7.65 -18.87
N VAL A 78 -0.04 8.63 -18.21
CA VAL A 78 0.64 9.85 -17.74
C VAL A 78 1.76 9.52 -16.76
N VAL A 79 1.47 8.70 -15.74
CA VAL A 79 2.47 8.35 -14.73
C VAL A 79 3.56 7.46 -15.32
N GLY A 80 3.19 6.53 -16.22
CA GLY A 80 4.14 5.69 -16.95
C GLY A 80 5.13 6.52 -17.76
N GLN A 81 4.63 7.45 -18.57
CA GLN A 81 5.45 8.29 -19.44
C GLN A 81 6.26 9.34 -18.67
N HIS A 82 5.64 10.09 -17.77
CA HIS A 82 6.26 11.28 -17.20
C HIS A 82 6.98 11.02 -15.88
N ALA A 83 6.43 10.17 -15.00
CA ALA A 83 7.04 9.88 -13.71
C ALA A 83 8.00 8.70 -13.82
N PHE A 84 7.55 7.57 -14.36
CA PHE A 84 8.38 6.36 -14.47
C PHE A 84 9.31 6.38 -15.68
N LYS A 85 9.01 7.18 -16.72
CA LYS A 85 9.74 7.17 -18.01
C LYS A 85 9.84 5.75 -18.57
N ASP A 86 8.76 5.00 -18.44
CA ASP A 86 8.66 3.62 -18.88
C ASP A 86 8.14 3.56 -20.32
N ALA A 87 8.97 3.08 -21.24
CA ALA A 87 8.64 2.99 -22.66
C ALA A 87 7.50 1.99 -22.94
N THR A 88 7.27 1.04 -22.03
CA THR A 88 6.25 -0.01 -22.18
C THR A 88 4.89 0.40 -21.65
N GLY A 89 4.84 1.43 -20.79
CA GLY A 89 3.67 1.85 -20.01
C GLY A 89 3.21 0.85 -18.94
N ILE A 90 3.92 -0.28 -18.75
CA ILE A 90 3.53 -1.34 -17.81
C ILE A 90 3.63 -0.85 -16.38
N MET A 91 4.68 -0.11 -16.03
CA MET A 91 4.90 0.41 -14.68
C MET A 91 3.78 1.35 -14.24
N GLY A 92 3.27 2.17 -15.16
CA GLY A 92 2.15 3.06 -14.86
C GLY A 92 0.86 2.32 -14.52
N ARG A 93 0.57 1.24 -15.27
CA ARG A 93 -0.56 0.33 -14.98
C ARG A 93 -0.37 -0.37 -13.64
N ILE A 94 0.81 -0.95 -13.38
CA ILE A 94 1.14 -1.58 -12.09
C ILE A 94 0.90 -0.61 -10.93
N ALA A 95 1.39 0.63 -11.02
CA ALA A 95 1.26 1.61 -9.94
C ALA A 95 -0.22 1.99 -9.67
N VAL A 96 -1.01 2.18 -10.72
CA VAL A 96 -2.44 2.51 -10.61
C VAL A 96 -3.23 1.33 -10.05
N ASP A 97 -3.08 0.15 -10.64
CA ASP A 97 -3.85 -1.06 -10.31
C ASP A 97 -3.53 -1.56 -8.90
N LEU A 98 -2.24 -1.62 -8.55
CA LEU A 98 -1.81 -2.04 -7.22
C LEU A 98 -2.26 -1.03 -6.15
N GLY A 99 -2.34 0.26 -6.49
CA GLY A 99 -2.84 1.31 -5.60
C GLY A 99 -4.33 1.19 -5.26
N ASP A 100 -5.13 0.46 -6.04
CA ASP A 100 -6.55 0.22 -5.74
C ASP A 100 -6.86 -1.24 -5.34
N ILE A 101 -5.83 -2.07 -5.19
CA ILE A 101 -5.98 -3.50 -4.86
C ILE A 101 -6.76 -3.74 -3.57
N TYR A 102 -6.65 -2.82 -2.59
CA TYR A 102 -7.33 -2.91 -1.30
C TYR A 102 -8.85 -2.94 -1.42
N ARG A 103 -9.41 -2.42 -2.52
CA ARG A 103 -10.85 -2.38 -2.76
C ARG A 103 -11.45 -3.79 -2.93
N LEU A 104 -10.65 -4.74 -3.44
CA LEU A 104 -11.06 -6.14 -3.58
C LEU A 104 -11.30 -6.84 -2.23
N ALA A 105 -10.70 -6.35 -1.15
CA ALA A 105 -10.97 -6.84 0.21
C ALA A 105 -12.41 -6.51 0.68
N GLY A 106 -13.12 -5.62 -0.03
CA GLY A 106 -14.54 -5.33 0.19
C GLY A 106 -14.85 -4.54 1.46
N PHE A 107 -13.84 -3.91 2.07
CA PHE A 107 -13.98 -3.01 3.20
C PHE A 107 -13.12 -1.76 3.02
N HIS A 108 -13.68 -0.59 3.32
CA HIS A 108 -13.05 0.70 3.05
C HIS A 108 -12.98 1.55 4.32
N PHE A 109 -11.79 2.04 4.66
CA PHE A 109 -11.62 3.09 5.64
C PHE A 109 -11.47 4.45 4.94
N HIS A 110 -11.89 5.52 5.62
CA HIS A 110 -11.71 6.88 5.11
C HIS A 110 -10.23 7.26 4.89
N ASN A 111 -9.35 6.89 5.84
CA ASN A 111 -7.96 7.36 5.86
C ASN A 111 -6.89 6.24 5.92
N ALA A 112 -7.24 5.03 5.46
CA ALA A 112 -6.32 3.90 5.41
C ALA A 112 -6.78 2.84 4.40
N SER A 113 -5.88 1.97 3.96
CA SER A 113 -6.26 0.70 3.33
C SER A 113 -6.52 -0.35 4.42
N VAL A 114 -7.47 -1.26 4.19
CA VAL A 114 -7.74 -2.36 5.14
C VAL A 114 -6.52 -3.26 5.32
N LEU A 115 -5.76 -3.50 4.24
CA LEU A 115 -4.55 -4.32 4.26
C LEU A 115 -3.45 -3.71 5.13
N PHE A 116 -3.28 -2.38 5.11
CA PHE A 116 -2.37 -1.70 6.03
C PHE A 116 -2.82 -1.82 7.49
N ARG A 117 -4.13 -1.70 7.76
CA ARG A 117 -4.67 -1.82 9.12
C ARG A 117 -4.48 -3.22 9.70
N ILE A 118 -4.63 -4.25 8.88
CA ILE A 118 -4.36 -5.66 9.26
C ILE A 118 -2.92 -5.84 9.75
N LEU A 119 -1.95 -5.19 9.11
CA LEU A 119 -0.52 -5.28 9.48
C LEU A 119 -0.21 -4.53 10.79
N GLN A 120 -0.93 -3.45 11.07
CA GLN A 120 -0.72 -2.61 12.25
C GLN A 120 -1.45 -3.10 13.50
N ALA A 121 -2.54 -3.85 13.33
CA ALA A 121 -3.38 -4.30 14.43
C ALA A 121 -2.81 -5.55 15.12
N ASP A 122 -3.05 -5.62 16.42
CA ASP A 122 -2.95 -6.87 17.16
C ASP A 122 -4.05 -7.86 16.66
N PRO A 123 -3.76 -9.16 16.55
CA PRO A 123 -4.74 -10.16 16.13
C PRO A 123 -6.05 -10.14 16.92
N ASP A 124 -5.99 -9.99 18.25
CA ASP A 124 -7.19 -10.06 19.08
C ASP A 124 -8.05 -8.80 18.90
N ASP A 125 -7.41 -7.65 18.65
CA ASP A 125 -8.12 -6.42 18.31
C ASP A 125 -8.74 -6.49 16.91
N LEU A 126 -8.08 -7.15 15.96
CA LEU A 126 -8.64 -7.41 14.63
C LEU A 126 -9.87 -8.32 14.72
N ILE A 127 -9.82 -9.38 15.54
CA ILE A 127 -10.97 -10.26 15.81
C ILE A 127 -12.16 -9.47 16.35
N LYS A 128 -11.95 -8.71 17.43
CA LYS A 128 -13.02 -7.87 18.03
C LYS A 128 -13.59 -6.89 17.01
N TRP A 129 -12.72 -6.27 16.21
CA TRP A 129 -13.15 -5.33 15.18
C TRP A 129 -14.02 -6.01 14.13
N MET A 130 -13.63 -7.20 13.64
CA MET A 130 -14.39 -7.96 12.66
C MET A 130 -15.77 -8.36 13.16
N GLN A 131 -15.86 -8.84 14.41
CA GLN A 131 -17.12 -9.22 15.05
C GLN A 131 -18.09 -8.04 15.17
N ASN A 132 -17.56 -6.84 15.43
CA ASN A 132 -18.37 -5.62 15.56
C ASN A 132 -18.78 -4.97 14.23
N ASN A 133 -18.18 -5.36 13.10
CA ASN A 133 -18.38 -4.69 11.81
C ASN A 133 -18.94 -5.62 10.72
N GLU A 134 -19.40 -6.83 11.08
CA GLU A 134 -20.07 -7.80 10.20
C GLU A 134 -19.39 -7.96 8.83
N VAL A 135 -18.08 -8.22 8.81
CA VAL A 135 -17.32 -8.37 7.54
C VAL A 135 -17.76 -9.65 6.82
N PRO A 136 -18.49 -9.57 5.69
CA PRO A 136 -19.03 -10.76 5.06
C PRO A 136 -17.94 -11.42 4.19
N GLU A 137 -17.79 -12.74 4.37
CA GLU A 137 -16.93 -13.61 3.56
C GLU A 137 -15.53 -13.04 3.27
N PRO A 138 -14.72 -12.74 4.30
CA PRO A 138 -13.41 -12.13 4.12
C PRO A 138 -12.42 -13.02 3.36
N ALA A 139 -12.48 -14.35 3.55
CA ALA A 139 -11.50 -15.27 2.97
C ALA A 139 -11.48 -15.28 1.42
N PRO A 140 -12.62 -15.44 0.70
CA PRO A 140 -12.63 -15.33 -0.76
C PRO A 140 -12.10 -14.00 -1.29
N ARG A 141 -12.41 -12.89 -0.60
CA ARG A 141 -11.95 -11.55 -0.99
C ARG A 141 -10.44 -11.38 -0.83
N LEU A 142 -9.88 -11.89 0.27
CA LEU A 142 -8.43 -11.90 0.48
C LEU A 142 -7.72 -12.78 -0.56
N ARG A 143 -8.34 -13.88 -0.99
CA ARG A 143 -7.80 -14.70 -2.08
C ARG A 143 -7.83 -13.96 -3.42
N ALA A 144 -8.92 -13.27 -3.73
CA ALA A 144 -9.01 -12.44 -4.93
C ALA A 144 -7.94 -11.33 -4.94
N VAL A 145 -7.63 -10.73 -3.78
CA VAL A 145 -6.50 -9.79 -3.64
C VAL A 145 -5.19 -10.47 -4.00
N LEU A 146 -4.89 -11.64 -3.42
CA LEU A 146 -3.65 -12.39 -3.70
C LEU A 146 -3.50 -12.70 -5.19
N ASP A 147 -4.53 -13.27 -5.80
CA ASP A 147 -4.52 -13.64 -7.22
C ASP A 147 -4.34 -12.40 -8.13
N ALA A 148 -4.97 -11.27 -7.77
CA ALA A 148 -4.82 -10.02 -8.50
C ALA A 148 -3.41 -9.40 -8.34
N ILE A 149 -2.79 -9.48 -7.17
CA ILE A 149 -1.39 -9.05 -6.99
C ILE A 149 -0.47 -9.86 -7.90
N ASP A 150 -0.67 -11.18 -8.00
CA ASP A 150 0.15 -12.04 -8.88
C ASP A 150 -0.04 -11.67 -10.35
N GLY A 151 -1.27 -11.42 -10.80
CA GLY A 151 -1.55 -10.96 -12.16
C GLY A 151 -0.92 -9.60 -12.50
N ILE A 152 -1.01 -8.63 -11.59
CA ILE A 152 -0.44 -7.28 -11.77
C ILE A 152 1.10 -7.36 -11.79
N MET A 153 1.69 -8.00 -10.78
CA MET A 153 3.13 -8.03 -10.59
C MET A 153 3.86 -8.97 -11.56
N GLY A 154 3.15 -9.93 -12.17
CA GLY A 154 3.71 -10.82 -13.19
C GLY A 154 4.29 -10.11 -14.41
N ASN A 155 3.86 -8.87 -14.67
CA ASN A 155 4.37 -8.05 -15.78
C ASN A 155 5.60 -7.20 -15.42
N LEU A 156 5.99 -7.13 -14.14
CA LEU A 156 7.07 -6.23 -13.68
C LEU A 156 8.41 -6.48 -14.40
N ALA A 157 8.70 -7.74 -14.75
CA ALA A 157 9.92 -8.11 -15.45
C ALA A 157 10.04 -7.49 -16.86
N ASN A 158 8.91 -7.11 -17.46
CA ASN A 158 8.83 -6.53 -18.81
C ASN A 158 8.90 -5.00 -18.81
N VAL A 159 9.09 -4.36 -17.66
CA VAL A 159 9.15 -2.90 -17.53
C VAL A 159 10.51 -2.36 -17.99
N GLU A 160 10.47 -1.32 -18.83
CA GLU A 160 11.63 -0.64 -19.41
C GLU A 160 11.64 0.85 -19.03
N MET A 161 11.98 1.12 -17.76
CA MET A 161 12.13 2.49 -17.25
C MET A 161 13.47 3.12 -17.65
N GLN A 162 13.43 4.30 -18.27
CA GLN A 162 14.60 5.13 -18.56
C GLN A 162 14.93 6.03 -17.37
N ARG A 163 15.29 5.40 -16.25
CA ARG A 163 15.61 6.10 -14.98
C ARG A 163 16.85 5.49 -14.31
N PRO A 164 17.68 6.31 -13.64
CA PRO A 164 18.82 5.80 -12.88
C PRO A 164 18.40 4.95 -11.67
N ASP A 165 17.19 5.16 -11.13
CA ASP A 165 16.64 4.43 -9.98
C ASP A 165 15.60 3.36 -10.37
N ALA A 166 15.55 2.94 -11.63
CA ALA A 166 14.57 1.97 -12.15
C ALA A 166 14.52 0.66 -11.35
N GLU A 167 15.69 0.07 -11.05
CA GLU A 167 15.76 -1.18 -10.29
C GLU A 167 15.34 -1.00 -8.82
N LEU A 168 15.59 0.17 -8.23
CA LEU A 168 15.09 0.48 -6.89
C LEU A 168 13.57 0.61 -6.88
N ILE A 169 12.97 1.23 -7.91
CA ILE A 169 11.51 1.31 -8.05
C ILE A 169 10.90 -0.09 -8.16
N LYS A 170 11.48 -0.98 -8.99
CA LYS A 170 11.01 -2.37 -9.10
C LYS A 170 11.09 -3.10 -7.76
N ARG A 171 12.19 -2.92 -7.02
CA ARG A 171 12.42 -3.47 -5.68
C ARG A 171 11.37 -2.96 -4.68
N GLU A 172 11.10 -1.67 -4.67
CA GLU A 172 10.11 -1.00 -3.83
C GLU A 172 8.68 -1.52 -4.07
N PHE A 173 8.26 -1.62 -5.33
CA PHE A 173 6.95 -2.19 -5.68
C PHE A 173 6.86 -3.68 -5.35
N THR A 174 7.94 -4.43 -5.55
CA THR A 174 8.02 -5.85 -5.16
C THR A 174 7.83 -6.02 -3.66
N TRP A 175 8.54 -5.23 -2.85
CA TRP A 175 8.38 -5.25 -1.40
C TRP A 175 6.98 -4.83 -0.96
N GLY A 176 6.42 -3.76 -1.56
CA GLY A 176 5.05 -3.32 -1.29
C GLY A 176 4.02 -4.41 -1.59
N ALA A 177 4.14 -5.09 -2.74
CA ALA A 177 3.29 -6.22 -3.09
C ALA A 177 3.44 -7.40 -2.11
N ASN A 178 4.66 -7.71 -1.66
CA ASN A 178 4.89 -8.77 -0.69
C ASN A 178 4.31 -8.42 0.70
N MET A 179 4.38 -7.17 1.14
CA MET A 179 3.70 -6.70 2.34
C MET A 179 2.18 -6.84 2.25
N LEU A 180 1.58 -6.58 1.07
CA LEU A 180 0.15 -6.81 0.85
C LEU A 180 -0.22 -8.30 0.87
N ARG A 181 0.60 -9.17 0.26
CA ARG A 181 0.42 -10.62 0.36
C ARG A 181 0.49 -11.08 1.82
N HIS A 182 1.48 -10.58 2.56
CA HIS A 182 1.62 -10.84 3.99
C HIS A 182 0.39 -10.42 4.78
N ALA A 183 -0.19 -9.25 4.47
CA ALA A 183 -1.43 -8.79 5.11
C ALA A 183 -2.58 -9.76 4.87
N CYS A 184 -2.73 -10.27 3.64
CA CYS A 184 -3.78 -11.22 3.31
C CYS A 184 -3.62 -12.54 4.08
N TRP A 185 -2.40 -13.08 4.12
CA TRP A 185 -2.11 -14.32 4.85
C TRP A 185 -2.23 -14.14 6.36
N ARG A 186 -1.81 -12.99 6.90
CA ARG A 186 -2.04 -12.62 8.30
C ARG A 186 -3.53 -12.61 8.62
N ALA A 187 -4.36 -11.97 7.79
CA ALA A 187 -5.80 -11.96 7.99
C ALA A 187 -6.40 -13.38 7.94
N MET A 188 -5.95 -14.23 7.01
CA MET A 188 -6.38 -15.64 6.95
C MET A 188 -6.01 -16.42 8.22
N TRP A 189 -4.82 -16.19 8.78
CA TRP A 189 -4.43 -16.77 10.07
C TRP A 189 -5.31 -16.28 11.23
N VAL A 190 -5.58 -14.97 11.30
CA VAL A 190 -6.46 -14.38 12.32
C VAL A 190 -7.89 -14.92 12.22
N LEU A 191 -8.41 -15.13 11.01
CA LEU A 191 -9.70 -15.79 10.80
C LEU A 191 -9.72 -17.23 11.35
N GLY A 192 -8.62 -17.96 11.16
CA GLY A 192 -8.46 -19.29 11.75
C GLY A 192 -8.50 -19.23 13.28
N LYS A 193 -7.76 -18.29 13.88
CA LYS A 193 -7.73 -18.05 15.32
C LYS A 193 -9.12 -17.72 15.88
N GLU A 194 -9.87 -16.83 15.24
CA GLU A 194 -11.23 -16.44 15.62
C GLU A 194 -12.18 -17.64 15.71
N ARG A 195 -12.04 -18.60 14.79
CA ARG A 195 -12.88 -19.80 14.70
C ARG A 195 -12.37 -20.97 15.54
N GLY A 196 -11.29 -20.81 16.30
CA GLY A 196 -10.63 -21.91 17.01
C GLY A 196 -9.97 -22.94 16.09
N THR A 197 -9.67 -22.55 14.85
CA THR A 197 -9.02 -23.38 13.81
C THR A 197 -7.66 -22.79 13.41
N GLU A 198 -6.93 -22.26 14.40
CA GLU A 198 -5.64 -21.61 14.18
C GLU A 198 -4.64 -22.56 13.48
N ASN A 199 -3.98 -22.07 12.43
CA ASN A 199 -3.03 -22.86 11.65
C ASN A 199 -1.58 -22.51 12.04
N ASP A 200 -0.94 -23.38 12.83
CA ASP A 200 0.44 -23.21 13.29
C ASP A 200 1.45 -23.15 12.12
N THR A 201 1.26 -23.96 11.07
CA THR A 201 2.13 -23.94 9.90
C THR A 201 2.08 -22.59 9.18
N LEU A 202 0.88 -22.00 9.07
CA LEU A 202 0.72 -20.65 8.51
C LEU A 202 1.35 -19.60 9.42
N ARG A 203 1.22 -19.70 10.75
CA ARG A 203 1.90 -18.79 11.70
C ARG A 203 3.42 -18.82 11.53
N GLN A 204 4.01 -20.02 11.48
CA GLN A 204 5.45 -20.19 11.26
C GLN A 204 5.91 -19.66 9.90
N TRP A 205 5.09 -19.83 8.86
CA TRP A 205 5.37 -19.25 7.55
C TRP A 205 5.34 -17.71 7.60
N LEU A 206 4.34 -17.12 8.25
CA LEU A 206 4.24 -15.67 8.45
C LEU A 206 5.46 -15.12 9.21
N GLN A 207 5.93 -15.81 10.25
CA GLN A 207 7.17 -15.43 10.94
C GLN A 207 8.36 -15.38 9.97
N LYS A 208 8.59 -16.46 9.20
CA LYS A 208 9.69 -16.54 8.24
C LYS A 208 9.58 -15.52 7.11
N ASP A 209 8.35 -15.19 6.70
CA ASP A 209 8.09 -14.18 5.70
C ASP A 209 8.39 -12.77 6.24
N ALA A 210 7.97 -12.47 7.48
CA ALA A 210 8.32 -11.23 8.18
C ALA A 210 9.84 -11.07 8.35
N ASP A 211 10.56 -12.16 8.65
CA ASP A 211 12.04 -12.17 8.76
C ASP A 211 12.74 -11.81 7.44
N LYS A 212 12.06 -11.92 6.30
CA LYS A 212 12.56 -11.45 4.98
C LYS A 212 12.14 -10.01 4.68
N LEU A 213 10.91 -9.64 5.04
CA LEU A 213 10.34 -8.31 4.75
C LEU A 213 11.02 -7.18 5.54
N LEU A 214 11.43 -7.44 6.79
CA LEU A 214 12.06 -6.46 7.67
C LEU A 214 13.43 -5.98 7.15
N PRO A 215 14.43 -6.84 6.88
CA PRO A 215 15.73 -6.38 6.36
C PRO A 215 15.60 -5.75 4.97
N GLU A 216 14.63 -6.19 4.17
CA GLU A 216 14.36 -5.59 2.87
C GLU A 216 13.83 -4.15 2.99
N TYR A 217 12.96 -3.90 3.97
CA TYR A 217 12.49 -2.55 4.28
C TYR A 217 13.63 -1.61 4.69
N GLU A 218 14.55 -2.09 5.53
CA GLU A 218 15.75 -1.33 5.91
C GLU A 218 16.61 -0.96 4.71
N ALA A 219 16.88 -1.94 3.84
CA ALA A 219 17.68 -1.72 2.64
C ALA A 219 17.01 -0.71 1.68
N ILE A 220 15.69 -0.81 1.47
CA ILE A 220 14.93 0.16 0.67
C ILE A 220 14.96 1.55 1.31
N TRP A 221 14.74 1.64 2.63
CA TRP A 221 14.77 2.92 3.33
C TRP A 221 16.12 3.61 3.14
N HIS A 222 17.23 2.91 3.35
CA HIS A 222 18.56 3.49 3.23
C HIS A 222 18.98 3.80 1.78
N ALA A 223 18.37 3.12 0.80
CA ALA A 223 18.56 3.46 -0.60
C ALA A 223 17.78 4.72 -1.03
N ARG A 224 16.62 4.96 -0.43
CA ARG A 224 15.69 6.04 -0.84
C ARG A 224 15.77 7.29 0.03
N SER A 225 15.96 7.12 1.33
CA SER A 225 15.72 8.12 2.36
C SER A 225 16.95 8.34 3.24
N ARG A 226 17.03 9.52 3.84
CA ARG A 226 18.02 9.79 4.89
C ARG A 226 17.71 8.94 6.12
N ALA A 227 18.70 8.76 7.01
CA ALA A 227 18.57 7.91 8.20
C ALA A 227 17.53 8.39 9.24
N GLY A 228 17.14 9.67 9.20
CA GLY A 228 16.15 10.23 10.12
C GLY A 228 14.78 9.56 9.96
N GLY A 229 14.11 9.24 11.07
CA GLY A 229 12.79 8.58 11.06
C GLY A 229 12.82 7.06 10.87
N PHE A 230 13.96 6.48 10.44
CA PHE A 230 14.10 5.04 10.21
C PHE A 230 13.79 4.21 11.47
N ARG A 231 14.48 4.48 12.59
CA ARG A 231 14.32 3.72 13.85
C ARG A 231 12.86 3.65 14.33
N PRO A 232 12.11 4.76 14.51
CA PRO A 232 10.72 4.67 14.95
C PRO A 232 9.80 4.02 13.90
N SER A 233 10.11 4.17 12.61
CA SER A 233 9.40 3.45 11.54
C SER A 233 9.60 1.93 11.64
N MET A 234 10.85 1.48 11.72
CA MET A 234 11.21 0.06 11.81
C MET A 234 10.63 -0.56 13.08
N ALA A 235 10.77 0.10 14.23
CA ALA A 235 10.22 -0.36 15.50
C ALA A 235 8.69 -0.55 15.46
N ARG A 236 7.98 0.17 14.56
CA ARG A 236 6.56 -0.06 14.33
C ARG A 236 6.32 -1.26 13.41
N LEU A 237 7.11 -1.41 12.36
CA LEU A 237 7.02 -2.54 11.43
C LEU A 237 7.30 -3.88 12.13
N GLU A 238 8.28 -3.90 13.03
CA GLU A 238 8.63 -5.06 13.85
C GLU A 238 7.48 -5.55 14.75
N ARG A 239 6.54 -4.67 15.14
CA ARG A 239 5.38 -5.07 15.95
C ARG A 239 4.48 -6.05 15.21
N MET A 240 4.39 -5.95 13.90
CA MET A 240 3.63 -6.89 13.07
C MET A 240 4.10 -8.33 13.29
N ARG A 241 5.40 -8.54 13.51
CA ARG A 241 5.98 -9.88 13.70
C ARG A 241 5.71 -10.48 15.08
N GLN A 242 5.52 -9.66 16.11
CA GLN A 242 5.45 -10.12 17.51
C GLN A 242 4.39 -11.20 17.78
N PRO A 243 3.15 -11.09 17.24
CA PRO A 243 2.13 -12.11 17.48
C PRO A 243 2.48 -13.50 16.93
N TYR A 244 3.39 -13.59 15.97
CA TYR A 244 3.83 -14.89 15.43
C TYR A 244 4.78 -15.62 16.38
N LEU A 245 5.53 -14.86 17.20
CA LEU A 245 6.52 -15.37 18.16
C LEU A 245 5.90 -15.85 19.47
N ALA A 246 4.79 -15.23 19.90
CA ALA A 246 4.16 -15.51 21.19
C ALA A 246 3.72 -16.99 21.35
N GLY A 247 3.26 -17.61 20.25
CA GLY A 247 2.88 -19.02 20.26
C GLY A 247 4.04 -19.97 20.58
N ASP A 248 5.29 -19.57 20.38
CA ASP A 248 6.45 -20.43 20.68
C ASP A 248 6.86 -20.32 22.16
N ALA A 249 6.61 -19.17 22.80
CA ALA A 249 6.95 -18.91 24.20
C ALA A 249 5.94 -19.52 25.20
N GLU A 250 4.66 -19.58 24.85
CA GLU A 250 3.62 -20.20 25.70
C GLU A 250 3.66 -21.74 25.68
N ARG A 251 4.26 -22.35 24.65
CA ARG A 251 4.41 -23.82 24.52
C ARG A 251 5.70 -24.40 25.07
N GLN A 252 6.66 -23.55 25.46
CA GLN A 252 7.89 -23.94 26.15
C GLN A 252 7.77 -23.85 27.68
N ARG A 253 6.58 -23.50 28.20
CA ARG A 253 6.22 -23.52 29.63
C ARG A 253 5.24 -24.65 29.89
#